data_AF-A0A928A9M7-F1
#
_entry.id   AF-A0A928A9M7-F1
#
_cell.length_a   1.000
_cell.length_b   1.000
_cell.length_c   1.000
_cell.angle_alpha   90.00
_cell.angle_beta   90.00
_cell.angle_gamma   90.00
#
_symmetry.space_group_name_H-M   'P 1'
#
loop_
_entity.id
_entity.type
_entity.pdbx_description
1 polymer ?
#
loop_
_entity_poly.entity_id
_entity_poly.type
_entity_poly.pdbx_seq_one_letter_code
_entity_poly.pdbx_strand_id
1 'polypeptide(L)'
;MESAVNIEDKLNKFNIIKYNTIICGKIEEINVKFLEGLKILSNEGNIISDEYIEKIDELSDLARNHLNIESKEDYKKAIACIELADVLITRGIKDIDEEPLLSGFLNLKYNLKELNIFSN
;
A
#
# COMPACT_ATOMS: atom_id res chain seq x y z
N MET A 1 40.61 0.70 -8.57
CA MET A 1 40.01 0.46 -7.23
C MET A 1 38.92 1.50 -7.04
N GLU A 2 37.66 1.08 -6.88
CA GLU A 2 36.60 2.02 -6.47
C GLU A 2 36.85 2.46 -5.01
N SER A 3 36.59 3.73 -4.71
CA SER A 3 36.70 4.25 -3.34
C SER A 3 35.56 3.71 -2.47
N ALA A 4 35.79 3.55 -1.16
CA ALA A 4 34.77 3.09 -0.22
C ALA A 4 33.49 3.95 -0.25
N VAL A 5 33.64 5.27 -0.48
CA VAL A 5 32.54 6.23 -0.65
C VAL A 5 31.66 5.87 -1.85
N ASN A 6 32.24 5.43 -2.97
CA ASN A 6 31.51 5.03 -4.16
C ASN A 6 30.68 3.74 -3.93
N ILE A 7 31.18 2.82 -3.09
CA ILE A 7 30.46 1.58 -2.75
C ILE A 7 29.25 1.88 -1.85
N GLU A 8 29.42 2.75 -0.85
CA GLU A 8 28.34 3.14 0.07
C GLU A 8 27.20 3.86 -0.66
N ASP A 9 27.51 4.79 -1.55
CA ASP A 9 26.51 5.49 -2.37
C ASP A 9 25.72 4.55 -3.28
N LYS A 10 26.39 3.57 -3.89
CA LYS A 10 25.72 2.53 -4.71
C LYS A 10 24.81 1.65 -3.87
N LEU A 11 25.26 1.23 -2.69
CA LEU A 11 24.46 0.43 -1.76
C LEU A 11 23.22 1.19 -1.31
N ASN A 12 23.34 2.48 -1.00
CA ASN A 12 22.21 3.32 -0.63
C ASN A 12 21.20 3.42 -1.77
N LYS A 13 21.64 3.72 -2.99
CA LYS A 13 20.76 3.75 -4.18
C LYS A 13 20.06 2.41 -4.42
N PHE A 14 20.78 1.30 -4.29
CA PHE A 14 20.20 -0.03 -4.44
C PHE A 14 19.13 -0.31 -3.37
N ASN A 15 19.38 0.08 -2.11
CA ASN A 15 18.41 -0.07 -1.03
C ASN A 15 17.14 0.75 -1.29
N ILE A 16 17.28 1.98 -1.78
CA ILE A 16 16.14 2.84 -2.14
C ILE A 16 15.28 2.18 -3.24
N ILE A 17 15.90 1.66 -4.30
CA ILE A 17 15.18 0.93 -5.34
C ILE A 17 14.44 -0.25 -4.73
N LYS A 18 15.13 -1.06 -3.91
CA LYS A 18 14.55 -2.24 -3.26
C LYS A 18 13.35 -1.85 -2.37
N TYR A 19 13.45 -0.77 -1.59
CA TYR A 19 12.36 -0.34 -0.74
C TYR A 19 11.13 0.06 -1.55
N ASN A 20 11.29 0.88 -2.59
CA ASN A 20 10.19 1.27 -3.46
C ASN A 20 9.54 0.05 -4.14
N THR A 21 10.34 -0.90 -4.65
CA THR A 21 9.82 -2.14 -5.25
C THR A 21 8.98 -2.96 -4.26
N ILE A 22 9.45 -3.11 -3.02
CA ILE A 22 8.73 -3.87 -1.99
C ILE A 22 7.43 -3.17 -1.61
N ILE A 23 7.45 -1.85 -1.40
CA ILE A 23 6.23 -1.10 -1.03
C ILE A 23 5.20 -1.16 -2.16
N CYS A 24 5.63 -0.97 -3.41
CA CYS A 24 4.75 -1.11 -4.57
C CYS A 24 4.07 -2.49 -4.61
N GLY A 25 4.85 -3.57 -4.51
CA GLY A 25 4.29 -4.93 -4.52
C GLY A 25 3.30 -5.17 -3.38
N LYS A 26 3.59 -4.65 -2.18
CA LYS A 26 2.70 -4.79 -1.03
C LYS A 26 1.40 -3.99 -1.15
N ILE A 27 1.43 -2.82 -1.79
CA ILE A 27 0.20 -2.06 -2.07
C ILE A 27 -0.68 -2.83 -3.06
N GLU A 28 -0.08 -3.44 -4.08
CA GLU A 28 -0.83 -4.28 -5.04
C GLU A 28 -1.42 -5.52 -4.37
N GLU A 29 -0.70 -6.15 -3.43
CA GLU A 29 -1.25 -7.24 -2.59
C GLU A 29 -2.50 -6.78 -1.81
N ILE A 30 -2.46 -5.58 -1.22
CA ILE A 30 -3.62 -4.99 -0.53
C ILE A 30 -4.78 -4.73 -1.50
N ASN A 31 -4.51 -4.18 -2.68
CA ASN A 31 -5.53 -3.92 -3.70
C ASN A 31 -6.28 -5.20 -4.10
N VAL A 32 -5.54 -6.28 -4.37
CA VAL A 32 -6.12 -7.58 -4.71
C VAL A 32 -6.98 -8.10 -3.55
N LYS A 33 -6.45 -8.05 -2.33
CA LYS A 33 -7.15 -8.53 -1.14
C LYS A 33 -8.42 -7.73 -0.83
N PHE A 34 -8.36 -6.42 -0.97
CA PHE A 34 -9.52 -5.55 -0.82
C PHE A 34 -10.61 -5.87 -1.86
N LEU A 35 -10.22 -6.04 -3.12
CA LEU A 35 -11.14 -6.46 -4.19
C LEU A 35 -11.79 -7.82 -3.91
N GLU A 36 -11.03 -8.78 -3.39
CA GLU A 36 -11.58 -10.06 -2.94
C GLU A 36 -12.59 -9.89 -1.81
N GLY A 37 -12.30 -9.03 -0.84
CA GLY A 37 -13.23 -8.71 0.24
C GLY A 37 -14.53 -8.07 -0.25
N LEU A 38 -14.45 -7.14 -1.20
CA LEU A 38 -15.64 -6.54 -1.82
C LEU A 38 -16.51 -7.59 -2.52
N LYS A 39 -15.88 -8.54 -3.24
CA LYS A 39 -16.60 -9.65 -3.88
C LYS A 39 -17.31 -10.54 -2.86
N ILE A 40 -16.65 -10.82 -1.73
CA ILE A 40 -17.26 -11.60 -0.64
C ILE A 40 -18.48 -10.87 -0.07
N LEU A 41 -18.35 -9.58 0.28
CA LEU A 41 -19.47 -8.78 0.77
C LEU A 41 -20.63 -8.72 -0.21
N SER A 42 -20.33 -8.56 -1.51
CA SER A 42 -21.34 -8.56 -2.57
C SER A 42 -22.10 -9.88 -2.67
N ASN A 43 -21.39 -11.01 -2.57
CA ASN A 43 -22.00 -12.34 -2.57
C ASN A 43 -22.90 -12.58 -1.34
N GLU A 44 -22.61 -11.91 -0.22
CA GLU A 44 -23.42 -11.94 1.00
C GLU A 44 -24.60 -10.94 0.97
N GLY A 45 -24.79 -10.24 -0.16
CA GLY A 45 -25.94 -9.35 -0.39
C GLY A 45 -25.70 -7.88 -0.10
N ASN A 46 -24.47 -7.47 0.22
CA ASN A 46 -24.15 -6.05 0.38
C ASN A 46 -24.07 -5.34 -0.99
N ILE A 47 -24.54 -4.10 -1.04
CA ILE A 47 -24.45 -3.28 -2.25
C ILE A 47 -23.08 -2.59 -2.27
N ILE A 48 -22.23 -3.00 -3.19
CA ILE A 48 -20.88 -2.46 -3.34
C ILE A 48 -20.87 -1.41 -4.46
N SER A 49 -20.29 -0.24 -4.19
CA SER A 49 -20.14 0.84 -5.16
C SER A 49 -18.99 0.56 -6.14
N ASP A 50 -19.20 0.82 -7.43
CA ASP A 50 -18.17 0.75 -8.47
C ASP A 50 -17.02 1.76 -8.22
N GLU A 51 -17.28 2.84 -7.47
CA GLU A 51 -16.26 3.82 -7.07
C GLU A 51 -15.08 3.18 -6.32
N TYR A 52 -15.28 2.03 -5.67
CA TYR A 52 -14.18 1.34 -4.99
C TYR A 52 -13.15 0.76 -5.97
N ILE A 53 -13.56 0.42 -7.19
CA ILE A 53 -12.65 0.00 -8.26
C ILE A 53 -11.79 1.18 -8.71
N GLU A 54 -12.39 2.36 -8.89
CA GLU A 54 -11.65 3.58 -9.24
C GLU A 54 -10.61 3.94 -8.16
N LYS A 55 -10.94 3.74 -6.88
CA LYS A 55 -10.00 3.96 -5.77
C LYS A 55 -8.86 2.95 -5.74
N ILE A 56 -9.09 1.70 -6.16
CA ILE A 56 -8.04 0.69 -6.35
C ILE A 56 -7.09 1.13 -7.46
N ASP A 57 -7.63 1.58 -8.59
CA ASP A 57 -6.83 2.05 -9.71
C ASP A 57 -6.00 3.28 -9.33
N GLU A 58 -6.58 4.24 -8.58
CA GLU A 58 -5.85 5.40 -8.08
C GLU A 58 -4.70 5.00 -7.15
N LEU A 59 -4.92 4.07 -6.21
CA LEU A 59 -3.85 3.63 -5.31
C LEU A 59 -2.75 2.86 -6.06
N SER A 60 -3.13 2.09 -7.09
CA SER A 60 -2.19 1.40 -7.97
C SER A 60 -1.33 2.39 -8.76
N ASP A 61 -1.94 3.44 -9.31
CA ASP A 61 -1.23 4.49 -10.04
C ASP A 61 -0.25 5.25 -9.12
N LEU A 62 -0.69 5.62 -7.91
CA LEU A 62 0.19 6.23 -6.91
C LEU A 62 1.38 5.33 -6.56
N ALA A 63 1.15 4.03 -6.38
CA ALA A 63 2.22 3.08 -6.07
C ALA A 63 3.21 2.90 -7.23
N ARG A 64 2.76 2.92 -8.48
CA ARG A 64 3.63 2.69 -9.64
C ARG A 64 4.40 3.94 -10.05
N ASN A 65 3.73 5.09 -9.99
CA ASN A 65 4.19 6.30 -10.65
C ASN A 65 4.62 7.40 -9.69
N HIS A 66 4.21 7.33 -8.41
CA HIS A 66 4.39 8.43 -7.45
C HIS A 66 5.05 7.97 -6.14
N LEU A 67 5.58 6.76 -6.05
CA LEU A 67 6.23 6.25 -4.84
C LEU A 67 7.57 6.97 -4.58
N ASN A 68 7.75 7.53 -3.38
CA ASN A 68 8.89 8.36 -3.00
C ASN A 68 9.54 7.91 -1.68
N ILE A 69 9.92 6.63 -1.58
CA ILE A 69 10.69 6.15 -0.42
C ILE A 69 12.15 6.57 -0.60
N GLU A 70 12.64 7.49 0.23
CA GLU A 70 14.02 8.01 0.14
C GLU A 70 14.92 7.52 1.28
N SER A 71 14.36 6.86 2.29
CA SER A 71 15.11 6.36 3.43
C SER A 71 14.57 5.04 3.98
N LYS A 72 15.38 4.40 4.82
CA LYS A 72 14.95 3.22 5.61
C LYS A 72 13.82 3.56 6.57
N GLU A 73 13.73 4.80 7.03
CA GLU A 73 12.68 5.23 7.96
C GLU A 73 11.33 5.36 7.24
N ASP A 74 11.32 5.96 6.05
CA ASP A 74 10.11 6.04 5.20
C ASP A 74 9.61 4.64 4.86
N TYR A 75 10.53 3.75 4.50
CA TYR A 75 10.22 2.34 4.26
C TYR A 75 9.51 1.70 5.46
N LYS A 76 10.04 1.87 6.68
CA LYS A 76 9.42 1.29 7.88
C LYS A 76 8.04 1.85 8.16
N LYS A 77 7.86 3.17 8.01
CA LYS A 77 6.56 3.81 8.22
C LYS A 77 5.53 3.32 7.20
N ALA A 78 5.92 3.23 5.93
CA ALA A 78 5.06 2.68 4.88
C ALA A 78 4.68 1.22 5.15
N ILE A 79 5.63 0.37 5.57
CA ILE A 79 5.35 -1.01 5.98
C ILE A 79 4.33 -1.05 7.12
N ALA A 80 4.51 -0.25 8.17
CA ALA A 80 3.59 -0.24 9.31
C ALA A 80 2.16 0.15 8.90
N CYS A 81 2.00 1.14 8.01
CA CYS A 81 0.68 1.51 7.47
C CYS A 81 0.04 0.39 6.66
N ILE A 82 0.82 -0.28 5.82
CA ILE A 82 0.35 -1.42 5.02
C ILE A 82 -0.06 -2.59 5.91
N GLU A 83 0.73 -2.92 6.93
CA GLU A 83 0.42 -4.01 7.86
C GLU A 83 -0.85 -3.72 8.65
N LEU A 84 -1.05 -2.48 9.09
CA LEU A 84 -2.30 -2.07 9.74
C LEU A 84 -3.51 -2.21 8.81
N ALA A 85 -3.36 -1.76 7.55
CA ALA A 85 -4.41 -1.91 6.54
C ALA A 85 -4.74 -3.40 6.28
N ASP A 86 -3.71 -4.25 6.19
CA ASP A 86 -3.88 -5.68 5.98
C ASP A 86 -4.67 -6.34 7.12
N VAL A 87 -4.38 -5.96 8.37
CA VAL A 87 -5.10 -6.47 9.54
C VAL A 87 -6.59 -6.09 9.48
N LEU A 88 -6.90 -4.83 9.17
CA LEU A 88 -8.28 -4.34 9.09
C LEU A 88 -9.05 -4.98 7.94
N ILE A 89 -8.43 -5.06 6.75
CA ILE A 89 -9.01 -5.74 5.58
C ILE A 89 -9.25 -7.21 5.89
N THR A 90 -8.27 -7.91 6.46
CA THR A 90 -8.42 -9.32 6.85
C THR A 90 -9.58 -9.51 7.82
N ARG A 91 -9.73 -8.60 8.78
CA ARG A 91 -10.83 -8.65 9.75
C ARG A 91 -12.17 -8.43 9.07
N GLY A 92 -12.31 -7.41 8.23
CA GLY A 92 -13.54 -7.16 7.48
C GLY A 92 -13.95 -8.32 6.58
N ILE A 93 -12.97 -8.99 5.95
CA ILE A 93 -13.24 -10.21 5.18
C ILE A 93 -13.77 -11.33 6.08
N LYS A 94 -13.11 -11.59 7.21
CA LYS A 94 -13.46 -12.70 8.11
C LYS A 94 -14.80 -12.50 8.81
N ASP A 95 -15.07 -11.26 9.22
CA ASP A 95 -16.26 -10.89 9.97
C ASP A 95 -17.43 -10.54 9.02
N ILE A 96 -17.19 -10.51 7.69
CA ILE A 96 -18.15 -10.07 6.66
C ILE A 96 -18.68 -8.67 7.02
N ASP A 97 -17.74 -7.79 7.36
CA ASP A 97 -18.02 -6.44 7.84
C ASP A 97 -17.38 -5.42 6.91
N GLU A 98 -18.23 -4.58 6.31
CA GLU A 98 -17.85 -3.54 5.37
C GLU A 98 -16.98 -2.47 6.03
N GLU A 99 -17.30 -2.06 7.26
CA GLU A 99 -16.65 -0.93 7.91
C GLU A 99 -15.12 -1.13 8.09
N PRO A 100 -14.63 -2.22 8.71
CA PRO A 100 -13.20 -2.46 8.83
C PRO A 100 -12.54 -2.76 7.47
N LEU A 101 -13.26 -3.36 6.52
CA LEU A 101 -12.74 -3.60 5.17
C LEU A 101 -12.43 -2.27 4.46
N LEU A 102 -13.41 -1.37 4.39
CA LEU A 102 -13.27 -0.07 3.77
C LEU A 102 -12.29 0.81 4.53
N SER A 103 -12.36 0.83 5.86
CA SER A 103 -11.47 1.62 6.71
C SER A 103 -10.01 1.22 6.50
N GLY A 104 -9.72 -0.09 6.44
CA GLY A 104 -8.36 -0.57 6.17
C GLY A 104 -7.81 -0.06 4.84
N PHE A 105 -8.61 -0.13 3.78
CA PHE A 105 -8.20 0.29 2.45
C PHE A 105 -8.10 1.81 2.29
N LEU A 106 -9.15 2.55 2.66
CA LEU A 106 -9.21 4.00 2.46
C LEU A 106 -8.19 4.75 3.33
N ASN A 107 -7.97 4.28 4.55
CA ASN A 107 -6.96 4.88 5.44
C ASN A 107 -5.55 4.58 4.98
N LEU A 108 -5.29 3.48 4.26
CA LEU A 108 -3.95 3.20 3.73
C LEU A 108 -3.47 4.35 2.84
N LYS A 109 -4.27 4.71 1.83
CA LYS A 109 -3.96 5.81 0.92
C LYS A 109 -3.76 7.13 1.67
N TYR A 110 -4.68 7.44 2.60
CA TYR A 110 -4.60 8.68 3.39
C TYR A 110 -3.31 8.73 4.21
N ASN A 111 -3.01 7.67 4.97
CA ASN A 111 -1.82 7.61 5.81
C ASN A 111 -0.52 7.68 5.01
N LEU A 112 -0.44 7.01 3.85
CA LEU A 112 0.73 7.08 2.98
C LEU A 112 0.93 8.49 2.39
N LYS A 113 -0.14 9.21 2.07
CA LYS A 113 -0.06 10.62 1.65
C LYS A 113 0.42 11.54 2.78
N GLU A 114 -0.14 11.43 3.98
CA GLU A 114 0.27 12.23 5.15
C GLU A 114 1.74 12.00 5.54
N LEU A 115 2.25 10.79 5.28
CA LEU A 115 3.65 10.44 5.49
C LEU A 115 4.59 10.85 4.34
N ASN A 116 4.07 11.50 3.29
CA ASN A 116 4.80 11.87 2.07
C ASN A 116 5.44 10.67 1.35
N ILE A 117 4.83 9.48 1.46
CA ILE A 117 5.28 8.27 0.76
C ILE A 117 4.95 8.37 -0.74
N PHE A 118 3.92 9.14 -1.09
CA PHE A 118 3.63 9.50 -2.47
C PHE A 118 4.08 10.93 -2.74
N SER A 119 4.80 11.16 -3.84
CA SER A 119 5.09 12.47 -4.38
C SER A 119 3.84 13.09 -5.02
N ASN A 120 3.65 14.39 -4.83
CA ASN A 120 2.60 15.17 -5.50
C ASN A 120 2.78 15.26 -7.01
#